data_AF-A0A961HHD2-F1
#
_entry.id   AF-A0A961HHD2-F1
#
_cell.length_a   1.000
_cell.length_b   1.000
_cell.length_c   1.000
_cell.angle_alpha   90.00
_cell.angle_beta   90.00
_cell.angle_gamma   90.00
#
_symmetry.space_group_name_H-M   'P 1'
#
loop_
_entity.id
_entity.type
_entity.pdbx_description
1 polymer ?
#
loop_
_entity_poly.entity_id
_entity_poly.type
_entity_poly.pdbx_seq_one_letter_code
_entity_poly.pdbx_strand_id
1 'polypeptide(L)' 'MARNTSITLGDHFHTFVHDLVDSGRYGSTSDVIRAGLRLLEEHEQRIAALGKTTEEVDGNPEP' A
#
# COMPACT_ATOMS: atom_id res chain seq x y z
N MET A 1 18.77 -0.88 -6.78
CA MET A 1 19.31 -1.41 -5.50
C MET A 1 18.15 -1.57 -4.53
N ALA A 2 17.93 -2.77 -3.98
CA ALA A 2 16.94 -2.96 -2.92
C ALA A 2 17.42 -2.21 -1.66
N ARG A 3 16.58 -1.32 -1.12
CA ARG A 3 16.86 -0.65 0.16
C ARG A 3 16.36 -1.58 1.27
N ASN A 4 17.26 -1.99 2.17
CA ASN A 4 16.93 -2.86 3.29
C ASN A 4 16.45 -1.97 4.44
N THR A 5 15.13 -1.97 4.69
CA THR A 5 14.51 -1.11 5.70
C THR A 5 14.15 -1.97 6.91
N SER A 6 14.73 -1.67 8.07
CA SER A 6 14.29 -2.27 9.33
C SER A 6 13.04 -1.54 9.83
N ILE A 7 11.99 -2.29 10.11
CA ILE A 7 10.68 -1.78 10.55
C ILE A 7 10.25 -2.52 11.79
N THR A 8 9.82 -1.78 12.81
CA THR A 8 9.23 -2.35 14.02
C THR A 8 7.73 -2.51 13.81
N LEU A 9 7.24 -3.74 13.91
CA LEU A 9 5.81 -4.02 13.92
C LEU A 9 5.30 -4.11 15.36
N GLY A 10 4.11 -3.58 15.61
CA GLY A 10 3.39 -3.85 16.86
C GLY A 10 2.84 -5.29 16.91
N ASP A 11 2.52 -5.77 18.10
CA ASP A 11 2.14 -7.16 18.38
C ASP A 11 1.01 -7.69 17.49
N HIS A 12 0.01 -6.84 17.19
CA HIS A 12 -1.10 -7.18 16.31
C HIS A 12 -0.62 -7.57 14.90
N PHE A 13 0.22 -6.72 14.29
CA PHE A 13 0.70 -6.98 12.93
C PHE A 13 1.78 -8.07 12.92
N HIS A 14 2.54 -8.22 13.99
CA HIS A 14 3.47 -9.34 14.13
C HIS A 14 2.73 -10.67 14.03
N THR A 15 1.65 -10.85 14.81
CA THR A 15 0.82 -12.07 14.77
C THR A 15 0.19 -12.29 13.40
N PHE A 16 -0.41 -11.24 12.82
CA PHE A 16 -1.01 -11.33 11.50
C PHE A 16 -0.02 -11.74 10.40
N VAL A 17 1.17 -11.14 10.38
CA VAL A 17 2.23 -11.49 9.41
C VAL A 17 2.72 -12.91 9.63
N HIS A 18 2.89 -13.31 10.90
CA HIS A 18 3.30 -14.66 11.26
C HIS A 18 2.31 -15.71 10.74
N ASP A 19 1.01 -15.53 10.99
CA ASP A 19 -0.04 -16.45 10.53
C ASP A 19 -0.06 -16.57 8.99
N LEU A 20 0.20 -15.47 8.28
CA LEU A 20 0.28 -15.44 6.82
C LEU A 20 1.51 -16.18 6.25
N VAL A 21 2.62 -16.17 6.98
CA VAL A 21 3.82 -16.92 6.62
C VAL A 21 3.65 -18.40 6.98
N ASP A 22 3.14 -18.70 8.16
CA ASP A 22 2.90 -20.06 8.65
C ASP A 22 1.87 -20.82 7.82
N SER A 23 0.84 -20.12 7.33
CA SER A 23 -0.13 -20.68 6.38
C SER A 23 0.48 -21.01 5.00
N GLY A 24 1.73 -20.62 4.75
CA GLY A 24 2.42 -20.85 3.48
C GLY A 24 1.96 -19.91 2.36
N ARG A 25 1.11 -18.92 2.66
CA ARG A 25 0.62 -17.95 1.67
C ARG A 25 1.73 -16.98 1.23
N TYR A 26 2.70 -16.73 2.09
CA TYR A 26 3.86 -15.89 1.81
C TYR A 26 5.14 -16.56 2.29
N GLY A 27 6.24 -16.39 1.55
CA GLY A 27 7.53 -17.01 1.87
C GLY A 27 8.32 -16.29 2.96
N SER A 28 7.98 -15.03 3.26
CA SER A 28 8.62 -14.25 4.32
C SER A 28 7.78 -13.05 4.73
N THR A 29 8.10 -12.49 5.90
CA THR A 29 7.59 -11.18 6.33
C THR A 29 7.78 -10.11 5.27
N SER A 30 8.96 -10.05 4.62
CA SER A 30 9.23 -9.06 3.57
C SER A 30 8.31 -9.19 2.36
N ASP A 31 7.81 -10.39 2.06
CA ASP A 31 6.84 -10.60 0.98
C ASP A 31 5.44 -10.15 1.37
N VAL A 32 5.04 -10.40 2.63
CA VAL A 32 3.78 -9.89 3.19
C VAL A 32 3.76 -8.36 3.15
N ILE A 33 4.84 -7.72 3.61
CA ILE A 33 4.94 -6.25 3.63
C ILE A 33 4.90 -5.67 2.22
N ARG A 34 5.61 -6.27 1.25
CA ARG A 34 5.56 -5.83 -0.14
C ARG A 34 4.17 -5.96 -0.74
N ALA A 35 3.47 -7.06 -0.47
CA ALA A 35 2.09 -7.24 -0.92
C ALA A 35 1.15 -6.19 -0.30
N GLY A 36 1.31 -5.90 0.99
CA GLY A 36 0.55 -4.86 1.68
C GLY A 36 0.78 -3.46 1.10
N LEU A 37 2.04 -3.09 0.86
CA LEU A 37 2.39 -1.79 0.27
C LEU A 37 1.88 -1.64 -1.16
N ARG A 38 1.90 -2.70 -1.97
CA ARG A 38 1.35 -2.68 -3.32
C ARG A 38 -0.17 -2.43 -3.30
N LEU A 39 -0.88 -3.08 -2.38
CA LEU A 39 -2.33 -2.89 -2.24
C LEU A 39 -2.65 -1.46 -1.79
N LEU A 40 -1.84 -0.90 -0.89
CA LEU A 40 -1.95 0.51 -0.49
C LEU A 40 -1.69 1.45 -1.67
N GLU A 41 -0.64 1.21 -2.45
CA GLU A 41 -0.34 2.01 -3.65
C GLU A 41 -1.50 2.00 -4.65
N GLU A 42 -2.08 0.83 -4.95
CA GLU A 42 -3.23 0.70 -5.84
C GLU A 42 -4.46 1.44 -5.29
N HIS A 43 -4.66 1.40 -3.97
CA HIS A 43 -5.75 2.12 -3.31
C HIS A 43 -5.56 3.65 -3.40
N GLU A 44 -4.36 4.16 -3.11
CA GLU A 44 -4.03 5.58 -3.24
C GLU A 44 -4.16 6.06 -4.69
N GLN A 45 -3.71 5.28 -5.67
CA GLN A 45 -3.87 5.59 -7.09
C GLN A 45 -5.35 5.69 -7.49
N ARG A 46 -6.20 4.79 -6.98
CA ARG A 46 -7.64 4.84 -7.22
C ARG A 46 -8.27 6.08 -6.59
N ILE A 47 -7.92 6.41 -5.36
CA ILE A 47 -8.41 7.63 -4.68
C ILE A 47 -7.99 8.87 -5.46
N ALA A 48 -6.72 8.95 -5.87
CA ALA A 48 -6.22 10.07 -6.66
C ALA A 48 -6.93 10.19 -8.02
N ALA A 49 -7.22 9.07 -8.68
CA ALA A 49 -7.98 9.07 -9.93
C ALA A 49 -9.41 9.58 -9.76
N LEU A 50 -10.06 9.25 -8.64
CA LEU A 50 -11.40 9.75 -8.30
C LEU A 50 -11.39 11.24 -7.95
N GLY A 51 -10.36 11.72 -7.26
CA GLY A 51 -10.18 13.14 -6.95
C GLY A 51 -9.94 14.00 -8.19
N LYS A 52 -9.18 13.49 -9.18
CA LYS A 52 -8.91 14.19 -10.45
C LYS A 52 -10.16 14.48 -11.28
N THR A 53 -11.19 13.63 -11.19
CA THR A 53 -12.47 13.89 -11.88
C THR A 53 -13.24 15.07 -11.27
N THR A 54 -12.96 15.45 -10.03
CA THR A 54 -13.58 16.62 -9.39
C THR A 54 -12.80 17.92 -9.67
N GLU A 55 -11.48 17.84 -9.90
CA GLU A 55 -10.65 19.02 -10.16
C GLU A 55 -10.64 19.49 -11.63
N GLU A 56 -11.07 18.68 -12.61
CA GLU A 56 -11.10 19.10 -14.03
C GLU A 56 -12.29 20.04 -14.38
N VAL A 57 -13.26 20.25 -13.47
CA VAL A 57 -14.43 21.14 -13.71
C VAL A 57 -14.24 22.55 -13.12
N ASP A 58 -13.13 22.86 -12.45
CA ASP A 58 -12.76 24.24 -12.08
C ASP A 58 -11.72 24.85 -13.04
N GLY A 59 -11.58 24.28 -14.23
CA GLY A 59 -10.97 24.98 -15.35
C GLY A 59 -11.94 26.03 -15.90
N ASN A 60 -12.18 27.12 -15.17
CA ASN A 60 -12.80 28.31 -15.75
C ASN A 60 -11.84 28.90 -16.81
N PRO A 61 -12.17 28.86 -18.12
CA PRO A 61 -11.34 29.47 -19.14
C PRO A 61 -11.72 30.95 -19.33
N GLU A 62 -10.73 31.81 -19.07
CA GLU A 62 -10.49 33.14 -19.69
C GLU A 62 -11.51 34.28 -19.47
N PRO A 63 -11.14 35.58 -19.70
CA PRO A 63 -9.89 36.15 -20.28
C PRO A 63 -9.01 36.97 -19.33
#